data_AF-A0A6A3ER38-F1
#
_entry.id   AF-A0A6A3ER38-F1
#
_cell.length_a   1.000
_cell.length_b   1.000
_cell.length_c   1.000
_cell.angle_alpha   90.00
_cell.angle_beta   90.00
_cell.angle_gamma   90.00
#
_symmetry.space_group_name_H-M   'P 1'
#
loop_
_entity.id
_entity.type
_entity.pdbx_description
1 polymer ?
#
loop_
_entity_poly.entity_id
_entity_poly.type
_entity_poly.pdbx_seq_one_letter_code
_entity_poly.pdbx_strand_id
1 'polypeptide(L)'
;MAVRCTVELQLADGPTGRNLSTTLYPRAMIIRRRGGLELMSDDPPLHKAIKVQAHKYEVYSSFAAMGKLALIRRERTRITQFNLREGDPDEMVALRDFCIRSGGISKSRVVAAAPAPTARKPVAAPPSTPVRDRRAGVKRSRSALADLTNSSQSPGSGDFFQLPPVGRRARGQVGAAAPPPPLLCFESSAWVRGVTETIVLKEIFRQRDDEFVRILNAFRVGRPTAAMINKLNERYKPNSDSDSDDAIHIFSHNDDVLRTNTRALDELGGKRFNYVSADRGKTEFLSACPAQAKLSLKKNARVLLIKTLSPVRGLVNGSRGIVEGFTPQSNLPIVRFSNGVTEIIGLEEFTVSVADTVLASRRQLPLALAWAISIHKSQGLSFDAAVLDLSRVFEFGQAYVALSRVRSLEGLRLRARVRDKNGGRLLADARVVDFYESISGY
;
A
#
# COMPACT_ATOMS: atom_id res chain seq x y z
N MET A 1 17.82 -29.85 -15.18
CA MET A 1 17.69 -28.57 -14.44
C MET A 1 16.83 -28.82 -13.23
N ALA A 2 17.28 -28.38 -12.06
CA ALA A 2 16.59 -28.51 -10.79
C ALA A 2 16.55 -27.13 -10.12
N VAL A 3 15.39 -26.72 -9.62
CA VAL A 3 15.20 -25.42 -8.96
C VAL A 3 14.99 -25.65 -7.48
N ARG A 4 15.84 -25.04 -6.64
CA ARG A 4 15.63 -25.03 -5.20
C ARG A 4 14.72 -23.86 -4.85
N CYS A 5 13.64 -24.11 -4.13
CA CYS A 5 12.69 -23.08 -3.75
C CYS A 5 11.85 -23.52 -2.55
N THR A 6 11.24 -22.57 -1.88
CA THR A 6 10.17 -22.82 -0.91
C THR A 6 8.90 -23.14 -1.68
N VAL A 7 8.29 -24.29 -1.43
CA VAL A 7 7.03 -24.70 -2.07
C VAL A 7 5.92 -24.80 -1.03
N GLU A 8 4.90 -23.97 -1.19
CA GLU A 8 3.68 -24.07 -0.42
C GLU A 8 2.62 -24.79 -1.27
N LEU A 9 2.27 -26.02 -0.87
CA LEU A 9 1.24 -26.83 -1.49
C LEU A 9 -0.09 -26.63 -0.77
N GLN A 10 -1.05 -26.02 -1.45
CA GLN A 10 -2.41 -25.83 -0.96
C GLN A 10 -3.37 -26.78 -1.67
N LEU A 11 -4.20 -27.48 -0.88
CA LEU A 11 -5.34 -28.25 -1.36
C LEU A 11 -6.61 -27.56 -0.86
N ALA A 12 -7.53 -27.28 -1.77
CA ALA A 12 -8.82 -26.67 -1.44
C ALA A 12 -9.97 -27.46 -2.06
N ASP A 13 -11.16 -27.31 -1.47
CA ASP A 13 -12.41 -27.86 -1.97
C ASP A 13 -12.79 -27.18 -3.30
N GLY A 14 -13.14 -27.98 -4.31
CA GLY A 14 -13.43 -27.49 -5.66
C GLY A 14 -14.62 -26.52 -5.72
N PRO A 15 -15.79 -26.90 -5.19
CA PRO A 15 -16.99 -26.05 -5.20
C PRO A 15 -16.91 -24.82 -4.31
N THR A 16 -16.41 -24.94 -3.08
CA THR A 16 -16.44 -23.85 -2.09
C THR A 16 -15.18 -23.00 -2.08
N GLY A 17 -14.08 -23.48 -2.67
CA GLY A 17 -12.77 -22.83 -2.59
C GLY A 17 -12.16 -22.85 -1.19
N ARG A 18 -12.80 -23.51 -0.21
CA ARG A 18 -12.32 -23.59 1.16
C ARG A 18 -11.01 -24.37 1.22
N ASN A 19 -10.00 -23.80 1.85
CA ASN A 19 -8.71 -24.48 2.07
C ASN A 19 -8.92 -25.72 2.96
N LEU A 20 -8.51 -26.88 2.45
CA LEU A 20 -8.57 -28.18 3.13
C LEU A 20 -7.26 -28.49 3.84
N SER A 21 -6.12 -28.15 3.22
CA SER A 21 -4.80 -28.32 3.82
C SER A 21 -3.77 -27.45 3.13
N THR A 22 -2.77 -27.01 3.90
CA THR A 22 -1.59 -26.30 3.38
C THR A 22 -0.35 -26.96 3.95
N THR A 23 0.55 -27.38 3.07
CA THR A 23 1.82 -28.01 3.43
C THR A 23 2.97 -27.17 2.89
N LEU A 24 3.89 -26.77 3.76
CA LEU A 24 5.06 -25.98 3.41
C LEU A 24 6.29 -26.88 3.28
N TYR A 25 7.00 -26.75 2.16
CA TYR A 25 8.27 -27.40 1.87
C TYR A 25 9.35 -26.32 1.71
N PRO A 26 9.98 -25.85 2.81
CA PRO A 26 10.91 -24.72 2.80
C PRO A 26 12.21 -24.98 2.02
N ARG A 27 12.54 -26.25 1.75
CA ARG A 27 13.76 -26.64 1.03
C ARG A 27 13.44 -27.63 -0.09
N ALA A 28 12.36 -27.37 -0.81
CA ALA A 28 11.93 -28.20 -1.91
C ALA A 28 12.86 -28.06 -3.13
N MET A 29 13.00 -29.16 -3.85
CA MET A 29 13.66 -29.21 -5.14
C MET A 29 12.65 -29.60 -6.21
N ILE A 30 12.57 -28.78 -7.26
CA ILE A 30 11.72 -29.04 -8.42
C ILE A 30 12.60 -29.46 -9.58
N ILE A 31 12.44 -30.70 -10.01
CA ILE A 31 13.23 -31.30 -11.08
C ILE A 31 12.39 -31.40 -12.34
N ARG A 32 12.93 -30.96 -13.48
CA ARG A 32 12.30 -31.19 -14.78
C ARG A 32 12.48 -32.64 -15.21
N ARG A 33 11.38 -33.30 -15.60
CA ARG A 33 11.38 -34.65 -16.18
C ARG A 33 10.65 -34.65 -17.53
N ARG A 34 10.81 -35.73 -18.31
CA ARG A 34 10.01 -35.95 -19.50
C ARG A 34 8.53 -36.05 -19.09
N GLY A 35 7.71 -35.07 -19.51
CA GLY A 35 6.26 -35.04 -19.25
C GLY A 35 5.81 -34.17 -18.06
N GLY A 36 6.70 -33.48 -17.34
CA GLY A 36 6.31 -32.57 -16.26
C GLY A 36 7.42 -32.21 -15.27
N LEU A 37 7.02 -31.84 -14.06
CA LEU A 37 7.91 -31.53 -12.94
C LEU A 37 7.77 -32.57 -11.84
N GLU A 38 8.84 -32.79 -11.09
CA GLU A 38 8.85 -33.59 -9.87
C GLU A 38 9.26 -32.71 -8.70
N LEU A 39 8.38 -32.61 -7.71
CA LEU A 39 8.67 -31.97 -6.44
C LEU A 39 9.22 -33.01 -5.46
N MET A 40 10.40 -32.73 -4.93
CA MET A 40 11.05 -33.49 -3.88
C MET A 40 11.29 -32.55 -2.69
N SER A 41 11.12 -33.06 -1.48
CA SER A 41 11.49 -32.35 -0.27
C SER A 41 11.96 -33.35 0.74
N ASP A 42 13.00 -32.98 1.47
CA ASP A 42 13.51 -33.75 2.62
C ASP A 42 12.85 -33.28 3.92
N ASP A 43 12.15 -32.13 3.89
CA ASP A 43 11.45 -31.55 5.04
C ASP A 43 10.17 -30.79 4.61
N PRO A 44 8.96 -31.26 4.99
CA PRO A 44 8.70 -32.62 5.43
C PRO A 44 9.08 -33.63 4.33
N PRO A 45 9.59 -34.83 4.68
CA PRO A 45 10.10 -35.78 3.71
C PRO A 45 8.98 -36.33 2.82
N LEU A 46 9.20 -36.29 1.50
CA LEU A 46 8.31 -36.91 0.52
C LEU A 46 8.75 -38.35 0.24
N HIS A 47 8.00 -39.34 0.77
CA HIS A 47 8.25 -40.77 0.48
C HIS A 47 8.20 -41.11 -1.02
N LYS A 48 7.47 -40.32 -1.81
CA LYS A 48 7.46 -40.36 -3.28
C LYS A 48 7.41 -38.92 -3.81
N ALA A 49 8.18 -38.63 -4.85
CA ALA A 49 8.15 -37.33 -5.51
C ALA A 49 6.74 -37.00 -6.01
N ILE A 50 6.29 -35.76 -5.78
CA ILE A 50 4.98 -35.31 -6.26
C ILE A 50 5.14 -34.93 -7.74
N LYS A 51 4.45 -35.66 -8.61
CA LYS A 51 4.48 -35.43 -10.05
C LYS A 51 3.48 -34.33 -10.43
N VAL A 52 3.99 -33.26 -11.04
CA VAL A 52 3.21 -32.14 -11.56
C VAL A 52 3.23 -32.19 -13.08
N GLN A 53 2.15 -32.70 -13.66
CA GLN A 53 1.97 -32.75 -15.11
C GLN A 53 1.63 -31.35 -15.64
N ALA A 54 2.63 -30.61 -16.11
CA ALA A 54 2.51 -29.18 -16.43
C ALA A 54 1.30 -28.81 -17.31
N HIS A 55 0.93 -29.64 -18.28
CA HIS A 55 -0.25 -29.43 -19.15
C HIS A 55 -1.60 -29.39 -18.43
N LYS A 56 -1.68 -29.85 -17.17
CA LYS A 56 -2.90 -29.83 -16.36
C LYS A 56 -2.99 -28.62 -15.43
N TYR A 57 -2.00 -27.73 -15.46
CA TYR A 57 -1.90 -26.60 -14.54
C TYR A 57 -1.97 -25.27 -15.30
N GLU A 58 -2.66 -24.33 -14.69
CA GLU A 58 -2.57 -22.91 -14.99
C GLU A 58 -1.28 -22.35 -14.39
N VAL A 59 -0.52 -21.60 -15.18
CA VAL A 59 0.78 -21.04 -14.81
C VAL A 59 0.65 -19.54 -14.59
N TYR A 60 0.81 -19.10 -13.35
CA TYR A 60 0.81 -17.70 -12.93
C TYR A 60 2.25 -17.27 -12.67
N SER A 61 2.77 -16.38 -13.52
CA SER A 61 4.21 -16.11 -13.63
C SER A 61 4.58 -14.62 -13.64
N SER A 62 3.65 -13.75 -13.26
CA SER A 62 3.86 -12.28 -13.19
C SER A 62 5.07 -11.87 -12.32
N PHE A 63 5.51 -12.75 -11.41
CA PHE A 63 6.64 -12.52 -10.50
C PHE A 63 7.77 -13.55 -10.67
N ALA A 64 7.85 -14.25 -11.81
CA ALA A 64 8.89 -15.26 -12.05
C ALA A 64 10.31 -14.66 -11.97
N ALA A 65 10.50 -13.44 -12.48
CA ALA A 65 11.75 -12.68 -12.38
C ALA A 65 12.07 -12.19 -10.95
N MET A 66 11.17 -12.37 -9.99
CA MET A 66 11.39 -12.13 -8.55
C MET A 66 11.46 -13.45 -7.76
N GLY A 67 11.71 -14.57 -8.44
CA GLY A 67 11.84 -15.88 -7.80
C GLY A 67 10.52 -16.53 -7.38
N LYS A 68 9.38 -16.12 -7.96
CA LYS A 68 8.04 -16.60 -7.58
C LYS A 68 7.25 -17.16 -8.76
N LEU A 69 6.64 -18.33 -8.59
CA LEU A 69 5.81 -18.97 -9.61
C LEU A 69 4.65 -19.70 -8.95
N ALA A 70 3.43 -19.59 -9.48
CA ALA A 70 2.30 -20.37 -8.98
C ALA A 70 1.73 -21.28 -10.08
N LEU A 71 1.48 -22.54 -9.71
CA LEU A 71 0.87 -23.56 -10.56
C LEU A 71 -0.45 -23.98 -9.94
N ILE A 72 -1.57 -23.79 -10.65
CA ILE A 72 -2.91 -24.08 -10.12
C ILE A 72 -3.61 -25.09 -11.03
N ARG A 73 -4.08 -26.19 -10.45
CA ARG A 73 -4.96 -27.16 -11.11
C ARG A 73 -6.32 -27.14 -10.45
N ARG A 74 -7.35 -26.84 -11.23
CA ARG A 74 -8.75 -26.78 -10.79
C ARG A 74 -9.50 -27.99 -11.34
N GLU A 75 -9.90 -28.90 -10.47
CA GLU A 75 -10.78 -30.03 -10.76
C GLU A 75 -12.16 -29.77 -10.13
N ARG A 76 -13.20 -30.47 -10.59
CA ARG A 76 -14.59 -30.26 -10.11
C ARG A 76 -14.72 -30.36 -8.58
N THR A 77 -13.95 -31.24 -7.95
CA THR A 77 -14.01 -31.54 -6.52
C THR A 77 -12.82 -31.01 -5.75
N ARG A 78 -11.72 -30.59 -6.41
CA ARG A 78 -10.48 -30.23 -5.73
C ARG A 78 -9.67 -29.19 -6.49
N ILE A 79 -9.10 -28.24 -5.77
CA ILE A 79 -8.09 -27.31 -6.29
C ILE A 79 -6.75 -27.68 -5.67
N THR A 80 -5.73 -27.86 -6.51
CA THR A 80 -4.35 -28.11 -6.09
C THR A 80 -3.48 -26.95 -6.56
N GLN A 81 -2.85 -26.24 -5.63
CA GLN A 81 -2.05 -25.06 -5.91
C GLN A 81 -0.64 -25.22 -5.34
N PHE A 82 0.37 -25.02 -6.16
CA PHE A 82 1.78 -24.95 -5.77
C PHE A 82 2.23 -23.51 -5.87
N ASN A 83 2.55 -22.87 -4.74
CA ASN A 83 3.18 -21.56 -4.70
C ASN A 83 4.68 -21.73 -4.45
N LEU A 84 5.48 -21.55 -5.50
CA LEU A 84 6.93 -21.57 -5.43
C LEU A 84 7.43 -20.17 -5.10
N ARG A 85 8.30 -20.05 -4.11
CA ARG A 85 8.87 -18.79 -3.61
C ARG A 85 10.37 -18.97 -3.40
N GLU A 86 11.12 -17.87 -3.39
CA GLU A 86 12.55 -17.85 -3.04
C GLU A 86 13.42 -18.74 -3.96
N GLY A 87 12.96 -19.03 -5.18
CA GLY A 87 13.81 -19.69 -6.18
C GLY A 87 14.69 -18.68 -6.89
N ASP A 88 15.80 -19.16 -7.44
CA ASP A 88 16.65 -18.34 -8.30
C ASP A 88 15.81 -17.75 -9.46
N PRO A 89 15.85 -16.43 -9.70
CA PRO A 89 15.02 -15.78 -10.71
C PRO A 89 15.17 -16.35 -12.12
N ASP A 90 16.41 -16.63 -12.56
CA ASP A 90 16.68 -17.14 -13.90
C ASP A 90 16.18 -18.58 -14.03
N GLU A 91 16.37 -19.38 -12.98
CA GLU A 91 15.84 -20.74 -12.92
C GLU A 91 14.30 -20.77 -12.90
N MET A 92 13.66 -19.84 -12.18
CA MET A 92 12.20 -19.71 -12.12
C MET A 92 11.60 -19.26 -13.46
N VAL A 93 12.25 -18.31 -14.14
CA VAL A 93 11.89 -17.88 -15.50
C VAL A 93 11.99 -19.04 -16.47
N ALA A 94 13.09 -19.80 -16.43
CA ALA A 94 13.22 -20.98 -17.27
C ALA A 94 12.17 -22.05 -16.90
N LEU A 95 11.82 -22.19 -15.61
CA LEU A 95 10.83 -23.17 -15.13
C LEU A 95 9.43 -22.83 -15.63
N ARG A 96 9.05 -21.55 -15.60
CA ARG A 96 7.85 -21.01 -16.26
C ARG A 96 7.84 -21.41 -17.73
N ASP A 97 8.91 -21.11 -18.46
CA ASP A 97 8.95 -21.37 -19.90
C ASP A 97 8.83 -22.85 -20.23
N PHE A 98 9.42 -23.71 -19.41
CA PHE A 98 9.25 -25.16 -19.52
C PHE A 98 7.78 -25.57 -19.29
N CYS A 99 7.11 -25.02 -18.27
CA CYS A 99 5.70 -25.35 -17.99
C CYS A 99 4.79 -24.94 -19.16
N ILE A 100 5.00 -23.75 -19.72
CA ILE A 100 4.23 -23.24 -20.87
C ILE A 100 4.51 -24.09 -22.11
N ARG A 101 5.78 -24.37 -22.44
CA ARG A 101 6.14 -25.25 -23.58
C ARG A 101 5.61 -26.68 -23.44
N SER A 102 5.46 -27.16 -22.20
CA SER A 102 4.90 -28.48 -21.91
C SER A 102 3.37 -28.50 -21.88
N GLY A 103 2.69 -27.44 -22.35
CA GLY A 103 1.24 -27.36 -22.49
C GLY A 103 0.49 -26.70 -21.33
N GLY A 104 1.19 -26.11 -20.36
CA GLY A 104 0.55 -25.39 -19.24
C GLY A 104 -0.11 -24.09 -19.69
N ILE A 105 -1.28 -23.77 -19.13
CA ILE A 105 -2.08 -22.61 -19.53
C ILE A 105 -1.53 -21.34 -18.85
N SER A 106 -0.85 -20.46 -19.58
CA SER A 106 -0.39 -19.19 -19.01
C SER A 106 -1.57 -18.26 -18.69
N LYS A 107 -1.66 -17.80 -17.44
CA LYS A 107 -2.66 -16.80 -16.98
C LYS A 107 -2.06 -15.42 -16.73
N SER A 108 -0.74 -15.30 -16.88
CA SER A 108 -0.01 -14.03 -16.81
C SER A 108 0.42 -13.57 -18.21
N ARG A 109 0.45 -12.25 -18.44
CA ARG A 109 0.99 -11.68 -19.68
C ARG A 109 2.51 -11.93 -19.69
N VAL A 110 2.99 -12.76 -20.62
CA VAL A 110 4.42 -13.07 -20.74
C VAL A 110 5.12 -11.85 -21.31
N VAL A 111 5.85 -11.12 -20.46
CA VAL A 111 6.78 -10.07 -20.92
C VAL A 111 8.09 -10.76 -21.28
N ALA A 112 8.48 -10.71 -22.55
CA ALA A 112 9.79 -11.17 -22.98
C ALA A 112 10.85 -10.29 -22.31
N ALA A 113 11.73 -10.88 -21.50
CA ALA A 113 12.86 -10.17 -20.93
C ALA A 113 13.93 -10.02 -22.02
N ALA A 114 14.40 -8.80 -22.24
CA ALA A 114 15.60 -8.53 -23.02
C ALA A 114 16.83 -9.18 -22.34
N PRO A 115 17.83 -9.68 -23.08
CA PRO A 115 18.97 -10.38 -22.51
C PRO A 115 19.85 -9.40 -21.71
N ALA A 116 20.13 -9.73 -20.45
CA ALA A 116 21.12 -9.03 -19.64
C ALA A 116 22.55 -9.55 -19.96
N PRO A 117 23.57 -8.69 -19.88
CA PRO A 117 24.95 -9.05 -20.21
C PRO A 117 25.58 -9.93 -19.11
N THR A 118 26.45 -10.83 -19.57
CA THR A 118 27.15 -11.86 -18.79
C THR A 118 28.25 -11.27 -17.90
N ALA A 119 28.29 -11.70 -16.63
CA ALA A 119 29.46 -11.56 -15.76
C ALA A 119 29.63 -12.81 -14.87
N ARG A 120 30.90 -13.16 -14.63
CA ARG A 120 31.44 -14.49 -14.28
C ARG A 120 31.26 -14.91 -12.80
N LYS A 121 31.27 -16.24 -12.57
CA LYS A 121 31.41 -16.94 -11.27
C LYS A 121 32.82 -16.79 -10.65
N PRO A 122 32.95 -16.97 -9.32
CA PRO A 122 33.67 -18.15 -8.78
C PRO A 122 32.94 -18.80 -7.57
N VAL A 123 32.67 -20.12 -7.56
CA VAL A 123 33.41 -21.29 -6.98
C VAL A 123 33.45 -21.42 -5.43
N ALA A 124 32.59 -22.33 -4.95
CA ALA A 124 32.52 -23.28 -3.80
C ALA A 124 33.46 -23.27 -2.56
N ALA A 125 32.86 -23.61 -1.40
CA ALA A 125 33.22 -24.76 -0.53
C ALA A 125 32.04 -25.17 0.42
N PRO A 126 31.87 -26.47 0.79
CA PRO A 126 30.70 -26.99 1.55
C PRO A 126 31.09 -27.47 3.00
N PRO A 127 30.28 -28.28 3.72
CA PRO A 127 29.44 -27.87 4.85
C PRO A 127 29.84 -28.49 6.22
N SER A 128 29.20 -28.05 7.31
CA SER A 128 29.22 -28.75 8.60
C SER A 128 27.82 -28.81 9.23
N THR A 129 27.34 -30.02 9.50
CA THR A 129 26.27 -30.34 10.47
C THR A 129 26.86 -31.27 11.52
N PRO A 130 26.47 -31.16 12.80
CA PRO A 130 25.54 -32.16 13.36
C PRO A 130 24.54 -31.53 14.38
N VAL A 131 23.25 -31.86 14.38
CA VAL A 131 22.52 -32.99 15.02
C VAL A 131 21.59 -32.49 16.15
N ARG A 132 20.34 -32.96 16.03
CA ARG A 132 19.17 -33.02 16.93
C ARG A 132 19.39 -32.84 18.45
N ASP A 133 18.35 -32.28 19.08
CA ASP A 133 17.67 -33.04 20.14
C ASP A 133 16.14 -32.83 20.17
N ARG A 134 15.43 -33.90 20.55
CA ARG A 134 13.97 -34.01 20.65
C ARG A 134 13.51 -33.65 22.06
N ARG A 135 12.34 -33.04 22.22
CA ARG A 135 11.40 -33.35 23.32
C ARG A 135 9.97 -32.94 22.97
N ALA A 136 9.07 -33.90 23.11
CA ALA A 136 7.63 -33.76 22.93
C ALA A 136 6.98 -33.16 24.19
N GLY A 137 5.90 -32.38 24.01
CA GLY A 137 5.10 -31.80 25.08
C GLY A 137 3.69 -31.43 24.64
N VAL A 138 2.76 -32.30 24.99
CA VAL A 138 1.28 -32.26 25.08
C VAL A 138 0.53 -30.92 24.85
N LYS A 139 -0.56 -31.06 24.07
CA LYS A 139 -1.66 -30.14 23.76
C LYS A 139 -2.18 -29.29 24.92
N ARG A 140 -2.43 -27.99 24.65
CA ARG A 140 -3.54 -27.23 25.24
C ARG A 140 -4.19 -26.34 24.17
N SER A 141 -5.50 -26.45 24.06
CA SER A 141 -6.36 -25.65 23.18
C SER A 141 -6.20 -24.16 23.51
N ARG A 142 -5.87 -23.34 22.52
CA ARG A 142 -5.96 -21.88 22.60
C ARG A 142 -6.76 -21.37 21.39
N SER A 143 -7.64 -20.42 21.69
CA SER A 143 -8.63 -19.84 20.81
C SER A 143 -8.01 -19.20 19.56
N ALA A 144 -8.78 -19.19 18.47
CA ALA A 144 -8.44 -18.72 17.12
C ALA A 144 -7.92 -17.27 17.00
N LEU A 145 -7.79 -16.53 18.10
CA LEU A 145 -7.19 -15.19 18.14
C LEU A 145 -5.66 -15.24 18.32
N ALA A 146 -5.10 -16.35 18.82
CA ALA A 146 -3.65 -16.52 19.00
C ALA A 146 -2.92 -16.94 17.71
N ASP A 147 -3.63 -17.53 16.74
CA ASP A 147 -3.02 -18.06 15.52
C ASP A 147 -2.65 -16.98 14.49
N LEU A 148 -3.23 -15.78 14.61
CA LEU A 148 -2.90 -14.62 13.76
C LEU A 148 -1.53 -14.01 14.07
N THR A 149 -0.99 -14.18 15.29
CA THR A 149 0.29 -13.59 15.67
C THR A 149 1.47 -14.55 15.57
N ASN A 150 1.23 -15.87 15.45
CA ASN A 150 2.30 -16.87 15.52
C ASN A 150 2.83 -17.38 14.17
N SER A 151 2.17 -17.07 13.05
CA SER A 151 2.52 -17.64 11.74
C SER A 151 2.91 -16.60 10.69
N SER A 152 2.87 -15.31 11.02
CA SER A 152 3.16 -14.21 10.11
C SER A 152 4.00 -13.15 10.82
N GLN A 153 5.32 -13.28 10.80
CA GLN A 153 6.21 -12.16 11.13
C GLN A 153 6.14 -11.14 9.98
N SER A 154 5.13 -10.27 10.03
CA SER A 154 5.09 -9.09 9.15
C SER A 154 5.55 -7.89 9.96
N PRO A 155 6.69 -7.25 9.62
CA PRO A 155 7.11 -6.03 10.30
C PRO A 155 6.06 -4.94 10.07
N GLY A 156 5.50 -4.42 11.16
CA GLY A 156 4.68 -3.22 11.14
C GLY A 156 5.58 -1.97 11.05
N SER A 157 5.14 -0.95 10.31
CA SER A 157 5.81 0.35 10.28
C SER A 157 4.78 1.47 10.37
N GLY A 158 5.13 2.56 11.05
CA GLY A 158 4.23 3.69 11.28
C GLY A 158 4.85 4.74 12.20
N ASP A 159 4.11 5.83 12.37
CA ASP A 159 4.47 6.95 13.25
C ASP A 159 3.21 7.36 14.01
N PHE A 160 3.13 7.05 15.31
CA PHE A 160 1.92 7.29 16.10
C PHE A 160 1.68 8.78 16.39
N PHE A 161 2.66 9.65 16.12
CA PHE A 161 2.46 11.10 16.13
C PHE A 161 1.67 11.61 14.91
N GLN A 162 1.40 10.75 13.92
CA GLN A 162 0.53 11.09 12.80
C GLN A 162 -0.95 10.94 13.18
N LEU A 163 -1.83 10.72 12.20
CA LEU A 163 -3.27 10.68 12.45
C LEU A 163 -3.64 9.46 13.32
N PRO A 164 -4.42 9.66 14.40
CA PRO A 164 -4.97 8.56 15.17
C PRO A 164 -6.04 7.79 14.35
N PRO A 165 -6.43 6.58 14.80
CA PRO A 165 -7.54 5.85 14.19
C PRO A 165 -8.82 6.71 14.17
N VAL A 166 -9.53 6.72 13.04
CA VAL A 166 -10.79 7.47 12.91
C VAL A 166 -11.86 6.79 13.77
N GLY A 167 -12.22 7.41 14.89
CA GLY A 167 -13.29 6.92 15.76
C GLY A 167 -14.66 7.02 15.07
N ARG A 168 -15.40 5.90 14.99
CA ARG A 168 -16.83 5.96 14.63
C ARG A 168 -17.59 6.52 15.84
N ARG A 169 -18.07 7.77 15.73
CA ARG A 169 -19.18 8.21 16.60
C ARG A 169 -20.39 7.35 16.26
N ALA A 170 -20.93 6.63 17.26
CA ALA A 170 -22.22 5.98 17.11
C ALA A 170 -23.28 7.06 16.81
N ARG A 171 -23.91 7.00 15.63
CA ARG A 171 -25.07 7.86 15.32
C ARG A 171 -26.15 7.54 16.34
N GLY A 172 -26.54 8.52 17.17
CA GLY A 172 -27.72 8.42 18.03
C GLY A 172 -27.57 8.95 19.47
N GLN A 173 -26.36 9.17 19.98
CA GLN A 173 -26.18 9.75 21.32
C GLN A 173 -25.95 11.26 21.23
N VAL A 174 -27.04 12.00 21.09
CA VAL A 174 -27.07 13.43 21.39
C VAL A 174 -27.22 13.56 22.91
N GLY A 175 -26.19 14.05 23.61
CA GLY A 175 -26.25 14.35 25.05
C GLY A 175 -25.46 13.43 26.00
N ALA A 176 -24.78 12.39 25.50
CA ALA A 176 -23.85 11.60 26.33
C ALA A 176 -22.45 12.24 26.34
N ALA A 177 -21.72 12.10 27.45
CA ALA A 177 -20.33 12.50 27.58
C ALA A 177 -19.50 11.99 26.38
N ALA A 178 -18.48 12.76 25.98
CA ALA A 178 -17.67 12.43 24.82
C ALA A 178 -17.24 10.95 24.88
N PRO A 179 -17.45 10.16 23.79
CA PRO A 179 -17.07 8.76 23.79
C PRO A 179 -15.57 8.65 24.15
N PRO A 180 -15.16 7.59 24.87
CA PRO A 180 -13.77 7.41 25.24
C PRO A 180 -12.89 7.44 23.98
N PRO A 181 -11.67 8.02 24.06
CA PRO A 181 -10.79 8.11 22.91
C PRO A 181 -10.52 6.72 22.33
N PRO A 182 -10.37 6.60 21.00
CA PRO A 182 -10.07 5.31 20.40
C PRO A 182 -8.77 4.74 20.96
N LEU A 183 -8.77 3.42 21.19
CA LEU A 183 -7.58 2.66 21.56
C LEU A 183 -6.51 2.78 20.47
N LEU A 184 -5.30 3.16 20.87
CA LEU A 184 -4.12 3.16 20.00
C LEU A 184 -3.59 1.74 19.85
N CYS A 185 -2.92 1.46 18.74
CA CYS A 185 -2.47 0.10 18.42
C CYS A 185 -1.55 -0.49 19.50
N PHE A 186 -0.65 0.34 20.04
CA PHE A 186 0.30 -0.06 21.09
C PHE A 186 -0.32 -0.32 22.46
N GLU A 187 -1.54 0.18 22.70
CA GLU A 187 -2.30 -0.09 23.94
C GLU A 187 -2.98 -1.47 23.91
N SER A 188 -3.00 -2.15 22.75
CA SER A 188 -3.67 -3.44 22.62
C SER A 188 -2.87 -4.58 23.26
N SER A 189 -3.57 -5.51 23.90
CA SER A 189 -2.92 -6.72 24.46
C SER A 189 -2.22 -7.59 23.40
N ALA A 190 -2.64 -7.48 22.13
CA ALA A 190 -1.99 -8.15 21.02
C ALA A 190 -0.62 -7.54 20.71
N TRP A 191 -0.50 -6.21 20.75
CA TRP A 191 0.78 -5.50 20.58
C TRP A 191 1.77 -5.90 21.66
N VAL A 192 1.36 -5.81 22.93
CA VAL A 192 2.21 -6.13 24.09
C VAL A 192 2.76 -7.57 24.03
N ARG A 193 2.00 -8.51 23.47
CA ARG A 193 2.44 -9.91 23.31
C ARG A 193 3.21 -10.18 22.03
N GLY A 194 2.97 -9.40 20.98
CA GLY A 194 3.38 -9.72 19.60
C GLY A 194 4.56 -8.88 19.09
N VAL A 195 4.78 -7.68 19.61
CA VAL A 195 5.88 -6.79 19.21
C VAL A 195 7.02 -6.95 20.21
N THR A 196 8.08 -7.66 19.80
CA THR A 196 9.24 -7.95 20.66
C THR A 196 10.35 -6.92 20.53
N GLU A 197 10.46 -6.27 19.37
CA GLU A 197 11.53 -5.33 19.03
C GLU A 197 10.95 -4.08 18.40
N THR A 198 11.49 -2.91 18.75
CA THR A 198 11.09 -1.62 18.17
C THR A 198 12.33 -0.86 17.69
N ILE A 199 12.34 -0.48 16.41
CA ILE A 199 13.44 0.26 15.79
C ILE A 199 12.97 1.67 15.44
N VAL A 200 13.70 2.67 15.91
CA VAL A 200 13.41 4.09 15.62
C VAL A 200 14.35 4.58 14.51
N LEU A 201 13.77 5.01 13.39
CA LEU A 201 14.51 5.67 12.31
C LEU A 201 14.66 7.17 12.62
N LYS A 202 15.90 7.65 12.63
CA LYS A 202 16.24 9.05 12.99
C LYS A 202 16.49 9.95 11.79
N GLU A 203 16.90 9.38 10.66
CA GLU A 203 17.24 10.14 9.46
C GLU A 203 15.98 10.55 8.67
N ILE A 204 15.89 11.85 8.37
CA ILE A 204 14.77 12.44 7.62
C ILE A 204 15.22 12.65 6.17
N PHE A 205 14.69 11.84 5.25
CA PHE A 205 15.04 11.92 3.83
C PHE A 205 14.16 12.90 3.02
N ARG A 206 12.98 13.28 3.53
CA ARG A 206 11.99 14.05 2.76
C ARG A 206 12.33 15.54 2.70
N GLN A 207 12.67 16.13 3.84
CA GLN A 207 13.03 17.53 3.96
C GLN A 207 14.56 17.65 4.02
N ARG A 208 15.11 18.60 3.27
CA ARG A 208 16.57 18.90 3.26
C ARG A 208 16.93 20.16 4.04
N ASP A 209 15.93 20.92 4.49
CA ASP A 209 16.09 22.17 5.23
C ASP A 209 16.05 21.90 6.73
N ASP A 210 17.19 22.07 7.40
CA ASP A 210 17.36 21.82 8.84
C ASP A 210 16.43 22.68 9.71
N GLU A 211 16.17 23.94 9.32
CA GLU A 211 15.26 24.81 10.07
C GLU A 211 13.84 24.25 10.00
N PHE A 212 13.41 23.87 8.80
CA PHE A 212 12.09 23.29 8.61
C PHE A 212 11.95 21.93 9.30
N VAL A 213 12.98 21.09 9.27
CA VAL A 213 13.02 19.82 10.01
C VAL A 213 12.83 20.04 11.51
N ARG A 214 13.51 21.04 12.10
CA ARG A 214 13.35 21.38 13.53
C ARG A 214 11.91 21.81 13.83
N ILE A 215 11.32 22.65 12.99
CA ILE A 215 9.91 23.06 13.13
C ILE A 215 9.00 21.82 13.08
N LEU A 216 9.16 20.96 12.08
CA LEU A 216 8.33 19.75 11.93
C LEU A 216 8.44 18.81 13.11
N ASN A 217 9.64 18.58 13.64
CA ASN A 217 9.84 17.75 14.83
C ASN A 217 9.21 18.38 16.09
N ALA A 218 9.27 19.69 16.24
CA ALA A 218 8.60 20.39 17.33
C ALA A 218 7.07 20.25 17.23
N PHE A 219 6.50 20.34 16.03
CA PHE A 219 5.08 20.06 15.80
C PHE A 219 4.73 18.58 16.00
N ARG A 220 5.64 17.66 15.67
CA ARG A 220 5.46 16.20 15.87
C ARG A 220 5.21 15.86 17.32
N VAL A 221 6.01 16.42 18.24
CA VAL A 221 5.88 16.19 19.69
C VAL A 221 4.97 17.20 20.40
N GLY A 222 4.37 18.14 19.64
CA GLY A 222 3.46 19.13 20.20
C GLY A 222 4.13 20.21 21.06
N ARG A 223 5.41 20.54 20.82
CA ARG A 223 6.13 21.60 21.56
C ARG A 223 6.72 22.68 20.62
N PRO A 224 5.94 23.27 19.68
CA PRO A 224 6.46 24.34 18.84
C PRO A 224 6.69 25.62 19.64
N THR A 225 7.84 26.29 19.43
CA THR A 225 8.11 27.58 20.06
C THR A 225 7.40 28.72 19.32
N ALA A 226 7.19 29.86 20.00
CA ALA A 226 6.62 31.05 19.36
C ALA A 226 7.43 31.52 18.13
N ALA A 227 8.76 31.40 18.17
CA ALA A 227 9.64 31.72 17.05
C ALA A 227 9.36 30.80 15.84
N MET A 228 9.20 29.49 16.06
CA MET A 228 8.86 28.53 15.00
C MET A 228 7.49 28.81 14.38
N ILE A 229 6.50 29.15 15.22
CA ILE A 229 5.15 29.53 14.75
C ILE A 229 5.21 30.82 13.93
N ASN A 230 5.97 31.82 14.39
CA ASN A 230 6.18 33.06 13.64
C ASN A 230 6.85 32.80 12.29
N LYS A 231 7.85 31.90 12.25
CA LYS A 231 8.51 31.48 11.01
C LYS A 231 7.54 30.85 10.02
N LEU A 232 6.66 29.94 10.47
CA LEU A 232 5.60 29.40 9.62
C LEU A 232 4.64 30.50 9.13
N ASN A 233 4.30 31.45 10.00
CA ASN A 233 3.41 32.55 9.67
C ASN A 233 4.01 33.55 8.66
N GLU A 234 5.32 33.55 8.39
CA GLU A 234 5.90 34.25 7.24
C GLU A 234 5.37 33.71 5.90
N ARG A 235 4.89 32.46 5.88
CA ARG A 235 4.27 31.82 4.71
C ARG A 235 2.76 32.05 4.61
N TYR A 236 2.18 32.84 5.50
CA TYR A 236 0.76 33.19 5.46
C TYR A 236 0.44 34.11 4.29
N LYS A 237 -0.43 33.64 3.39
CA LYS A 237 -0.92 34.38 2.23
C LYS A 237 -2.44 34.13 2.09
N PRO A 238 -3.30 35.04 2.59
CA PRO A 238 -4.75 34.82 2.60
C PRO A 238 -5.39 34.86 1.20
N ASN A 239 -4.94 35.78 0.34
CA ASN A 239 -5.51 36.06 -0.97
C ASN A 239 -4.45 36.02 -2.08
N SER A 240 -3.89 34.86 -2.40
CA SER A 240 -3.18 34.71 -3.67
C SER A 240 -4.08 33.98 -4.67
N ASP A 241 -4.76 34.74 -5.51
CA ASP A 241 -5.38 34.23 -6.74
C ASP A 241 -4.32 33.68 -7.74
N SER A 242 -3.03 33.96 -7.47
CA SER A 242 -1.86 33.40 -8.13
C SER A 242 -1.28 32.22 -7.34
N ASP A 243 -2.10 31.23 -6.99
CA ASP A 243 -1.54 29.95 -6.57
C ASP A 243 -0.65 29.47 -7.74
N SER A 244 0.65 29.29 -7.49
CA SER A 244 1.56 28.71 -8.48
C SER A 244 0.89 27.50 -9.12
N ASP A 245 0.95 27.37 -10.44
CA ASP A 245 0.17 26.39 -11.21
C ASP A 245 0.30 24.93 -10.72
N ASP A 246 1.31 24.62 -9.91
CA ASP A 246 1.55 23.28 -9.36
C ASP A 246 1.23 23.09 -7.87
N ALA A 247 0.73 24.09 -7.13
CA ALA A 247 0.43 23.90 -5.71
C ALA A 247 -0.87 23.12 -5.50
N ILE A 248 -0.84 22.15 -4.58
CA ILE A 248 -2.03 21.39 -4.16
C ILE A 248 -2.59 21.94 -2.85
N HIS A 249 -3.91 22.06 -2.75
CA HIS A 249 -4.58 22.42 -1.50
C HIS A 249 -4.75 21.20 -0.61
N ILE A 250 -4.41 21.32 0.67
CA ILE A 250 -4.63 20.25 1.66
C ILE A 250 -5.57 20.76 2.74
N PHE A 251 -6.72 20.10 2.89
CA PHE A 251 -7.77 20.48 3.84
C PHE A 251 -8.03 19.40 4.90
N SER A 252 -8.50 19.81 6.07
CA SER A 252 -8.91 18.86 7.12
C SER A 252 -10.23 18.15 6.81
N HIS A 253 -11.15 18.80 6.08
CA HIS A 253 -12.49 18.28 5.79
C HIS A 253 -12.66 17.92 4.31
N ASN A 254 -13.33 16.79 4.04
CA ASN A 254 -13.60 16.35 2.67
C ASN A 254 -14.54 17.30 1.90
N ASP A 255 -15.43 18.02 2.60
CA ASP A 255 -16.35 18.98 1.96
C ASP A 255 -15.60 20.15 1.32
N ASP A 256 -14.51 20.62 1.97
CA ASP A 256 -13.65 21.67 1.43
C ASP A 256 -12.87 21.18 0.20
N VAL A 257 -12.44 19.91 0.22
CA VAL A 257 -11.79 19.24 -0.91
C VAL A 257 -12.74 19.12 -2.09
N LEU A 258 -13.96 18.65 -1.86
CA LEU A 258 -14.98 18.50 -2.89
C LEU A 258 -15.34 19.86 -3.49
N ARG A 259 -15.65 20.86 -2.65
CA ARG A 259 -15.97 22.22 -3.11
C ARG A 259 -14.87 22.82 -3.97
N THR A 260 -13.61 22.70 -3.55
CA THR A 260 -12.47 23.25 -4.29
C THR A 260 -12.26 22.54 -5.62
N ASN A 261 -12.28 21.20 -5.63
CA ASN A 261 -12.12 20.42 -6.86
C ASN A 261 -13.28 20.61 -7.83
N THR A 262 -14.52 20.66 -7.35
CA THR A 262 -15.70 20.91 -8.19
C THR A 262 -15.65 22.30 -8.79
N ARG A 263 -15.39 23.33 -7.98
CA ARG A 263 -15.25 24.71 -8.47
C ARG A 263 -14.17 24.82 -9.55
N ALA A 264 -12.97 24.30 -9.29
CA ALA A 264 -11.87 24.36 -10.25
C ALA A 264 -12.19 23.60 -11.55
N LEU A 265 -12.85 22.44 -11.47
CA LEU A 265 -13.31 21.72 -12.66
C LEU A 265 -14.40 22.48 -13.42
N ASP A 266 -15.27 23.20 -12.72
CA ASP A 266 -16.37 23.95 -13.33
C ASP A 266 -15.87 25.20 -14.06
N GLU A 267 -14.87 25.88 -13.49
CA GLU A 267 -14.16 27.01 -14.09
C GLU A 267 -13.38 26.62 -15.37
N LEU A 268 -13.00 25.35 -15.53
CA LEU A 268 -12.43 24.88 -16.79
C LEU A 268 -13.46 24.90 -17.92
N GLY A 269 -13.10 25.49 -19.06
CA GLY A 269 -13.88 25.39 -20.29
C GLY A 269 -13.89 23.97 -20.89
N GLY A 270 -14.72 23.78 -21.91
CA GLY A 270 -14.75 22.55 -22.72
C GLY A 270 -15.68 21.44 -22.21
N LYS A 271 -15.69 20.34 -22.96
CA LYS A 271 -16.61 19.21 -22.75
C LYS A 271 -16.27 18.45 -21.45
N ARG A 272 -17.30 18.21 -20.62
CA ARG A 272 -17.21 17.36 -19.42
C ARG A 272 -17.42 15.90 -19.80
N PHE A 273 -16.54 15.02 -19.31
CA PHE A 273 -16.64 13.58 -19.44
C PHE A 273 -16.93 12.96 -18.07
N ASN A 274 -18.02 12.20 -17.98
CA ASN A 274 -18.47 11.59 -16.73
C ASN A 274 -18.22 10.07 -16.79
N TYR A 275 -17.54 9.55 -15.77
CA TYR A 275 -17.22 8.13 -15.63
C TYR A 275 -17.95 7.58 -14.40
N VAL A 276 -18.88 6.67 -14.64
CA VAL A 276 -19.61 5.94 -13.60
C VAL A 276 -18.91 4.59 -13.41
N SER A 277 -18.64 4.23 -12.15
CA SER A 277 -17.98 2.99 -11.84
C SER A 277 -18.87 1.77 -12.09
N ALA A 278 -18.24 0.62 -12.34
CA ALA A 278 -18.92 -0.67 -12.33
C ALA A 278 -18.54 -1.42 -11.05
N ASP A 279 -19.52 -1.60 -10.18
CA ASP A 279 -19.32 -2.16 -8.83
C ASP A 279 -19.82 -3.61 -8.74
N ARG A 280 -19.18 -4.43 -7.91
CA ARG A 280 -19.55 -5.82 -7.63
C ARG A 280 -19.44 -6.11 -6.14
N GLY A 281 -20.22 -7.10 -5.66
CA GLY A 281 -20.22 -7.53 -4.27
C GLY A 281 -21.11 -6.67 -3.37
N LYS A 282 -20.81 -6.63 -2.08
CA LYS A 282 -21.66 -6.01 -1.05
C LYS A 282 -21.44 -4.49 -1.00
N THR A 283 -22.49 -3.71 -1.26
CA THR A 283 -22.44 -2.24 -1.38
C THR A 283 -21.92 -1.52 -0.14
N GLU A 284 -22.19 -2.07 1.05
CA GLU A 284 -21.74 -1.52 2.34
C GLU A 284 -20.21 -1.37 2.44
N PHE A 285 -19.46 -2.24 1.78
CA PHE A 285 -17.99 -2.22 1.78
C PHE A 285 -17.39 -1.28 0.73
N LEU A 286 -18.16 -0.87 -0.29
CA LEU A 286 -17.67 0.06 -1.33
C LEU A 286 -17.36 1.46 -0.80
N SER A 287 -17.86 1.79 0.39
CA SER A 287 -17.51 3.02 1.12
C SER A 287 -16.02 3.09 1.49
N ALA A 288 -15.35 1.94 1.63
CA ALA A 288 -13.92 1.84 1.89
C ALA A 288 -13.05 1.89 0.62
N CYS A 289 -13.66 1.84 -0.57
CA CYS A 289 -12.93 1.89 -1.82
C CYS A 289 -12.35 3.30 -2.07
N PRO A 290 -11.05 3.42 -2.40
CA PRO A 290 -10.42 4.73 -2.63
C PRO A 290 -10.95 5.44 -3.88
N ALA A 291 -11.36 4.69 -4.91
CA ALA A 291 -11.91 5.23 -6.16
C ALA A 291 -13.36 5.69 -5.99
N GLN A 292 -13.66 6.89 -6.50
CA GLN A 292 -15.01 7.47 -6.46
C GLN A 292 -15.97 6.76 -7.43
N ALA A 293 -17.23 6.61 -7.03
CA ALA A 293 -18.25 5.99 -7.87
C ALA A 293 -18.54 6.82 -9.14
N LYS A 294 -18.46 8.14 -9.02
CA LYS A 294 -18.62 9.09 -10.14
C LYS A 294 -17.39 9.97 -10.19
N LEU A 295 -16.73 10.01 -11.33
CA LEU A 295 -15.62 10.91 -11.61
C LEU A 295 -15.96 11.75 -12.84
N SER A 296 -15.77 13.06 -12.75
CA SER A 296 -15.94 13.98 -13.88
C SER A 296 -14.60 14.60 -14.24
N LEU A 297 -14.25 14.61 -15.53
CA LEU A 297 -13.00 15.18 -16.03
C LEU A 297 -13.28 16.14 -17.20
N LYS A 298 -12.38 17.10 -17.38
CA LYS A 298 -12.30 18.01 -18.54
C LYS A 298 -10.85 18.08 -18.99
N LYS A 299 -10.61 18.59 -20.20
CA LYS A 299 -9.25 18.94 -20.63
C LYS A 299 -8.68 19.99 -19.65
N ASN A 300 -7.39 19.90 -19.36
CA ASN A 300 -6.66 20.65 -18.35
C ASN A 300 -7.04 20.36 -16.89
N ALA A 301 -7.84 19.33 -16.62
CA ALA A 301 -8.12 18.92 -15.24
C ALA A 301 -6.84 18.39 -14.58
N ARG A 302 -6.57 18.85 -13.35
CA ARG A 302 -5.48 18.34 -12.51
C ARG A 302 -5.92 17.06 -11.83
N VAL A 303 -5.14 16.00 -11.97
CA VAL A 303 -5.46 14.67 -11.47
C VAL A 303 -4.30 14.06 -10.67
N LEU A 304 -4.66 13.16 -9.77
CA LEU A 304 -3.75 12.34 -8.96
C LEU A 304 -4.02 10.88 -9.29
N LEU A 305 -2.96 10.13 -9.56
CA LEU A 305 -3.02 8.69 -9.71
C LEU A 305 -3.23 8.05 -8.34
N ILE A 306 -4.33 7.30 -8.16
CA ILE A 306 -4.69 6.67 -6.88
C ILE A 306 -4.37 5.17 -6.81
N LYS A 307 -3.72 4.63 -7.85
CA LYS A 307 -3.26 3.24 -7.95
C LYS A 307 -1.96 3.19 -8.75
N THR A 308 -0.96 2.49 -8.24
CA THR A 308 0.31 2.29 -8.97
C THR A 308 0.06 1.48 -10.24
N LEU A 309 0.39 2.04 -11.40
CA LEU A 309 0.26 1.39 -12.70
C LEU A 309 1.59 0.82 -13.19
N SER A 310 2.66 1.59 -13.08
CA SER A 310 3.99 1.18 -13.54
C SER A 310 5.09 1.86 -12.72
N PRO A 311 5.66 1.16 -11.72
CA PRO A 311 6.80 1.69 -10.95
C PRO A 311 8.00 2.04 -11.83
N VAL A 312 8.27 1.24 -12.87
CA VAL A 312 9.40 1.43 -13.80
C VAL A 312 9.28 2.76 -14.56
N ARG A 313 8.06 3.13 -14.95
CA ARG A 313 7.79 4.41 -15.62
C ARG A 313 7.50 5.55 -14.64
N GLY A 314 7.67 5.32 -13.34
CA GLY A 314 7.37 6.29 -12.29
C GLY A 314 5.87 6.60 -12.12
N LEU A 315 4.96 5.80 -12.69
CA LEU A 315 3.51 5.94 -12.54
C LEU A 315 3.04 5.19 -11.28
N VAL A 316 3.30 5.82 -10.13
CA VAL A 316 3.00 5.30 -8.79
C VAL A 316 1.82 6.03 -8.15
N ASN A 317 1.19 5.43 -7.14
CA ASN A 317 0.18 6.11 -6.33
C ASN A 317 0.72 7.46 -5.81
N GLY A 318 -0.03 8.54 -6.03
CA GLY A 318 0.40 9.91 -5.74
C GLY A 318 1.01 10.67 -6.93
N SER A 319 1.19 10.04 -8.09
CA SER A 319 1.69 10.72 -9.29
C SER A 319 0.69 11.78 -9.75
N ARG A 320 1.15 13.02 -9.91
CA ARG A 320 0.31 14.15 -10.35
C ARG A 320 0.38 14.28 -11.86
N GLY A 321 -0.73 14.68 -12.47
CA GLY A 321 -0.78 14.95 -13.91
C GLY A 321 -1.90 15.89 -14.30
N ILE A 322 -1.87 16.29 -15.57
CA ILE A 322 -2.86 17.15 -16.22
C ILE A 322 -3.48 16.35 -17.36
N VAL A 323 -4.80 16.38 -17.46
CA VAL A 323 -5.53 15.77 -18.58
C VAL A 323 -5.31 16.60 -19.84
N GLU A 324 -4.57 16.09 -20.82
CA GLU A 324 -4.31 16.79 -22.08
C GLU A 324 -5.46 16.64 -23.08
N GLY A 325 -6.21 15.55 -22.96
CA GLY A 325 -7.31 15.24 -23.85
C GLY A 325 -7.96 13.90 -23.54
N PHE A 326 -8.76 13.43 -24.48
CA PHE A 326 -9.48 12.17 -24.38
C PHE A 326 -9.37 11.41 -25.71
N THR A 327 -9.33 10.08 -25.64
CA THR A 327 -9.30 9.25 -26.85
C THR A 327 -10.60 9.42 -27.64
N PRO A 328 -10.57 9.49 -28.99
CA PRO A 328 -11.78 9.76 -29.79
C PRO A 328 -12.86 8.68 -29.67
N GLN A 329 -12.47 7.40 -29.56
CA GLN A 329 -13.41 6.27 -29.60
C GLN A 329 -13.91 5.88 -28.21
N SER A 330 -13.02 5.82 -27.23
CA SER A 330 -13.32 5.30 -25.89
C SER A 330 -13.45 6.39 -24.82
N ASN A 331 -13.23 7.66 -25.19
CA ASN A 331 -13.24 8.81 -24.28
C ASN A 331 -12.38 8.57 -23.03
N LEU A 332 -11.28 7.84 -23.13
CA LEU A 332 -10.36 7.61 -22.02
C LEU A 332 -9.43 8.82 -21.88
N PRO A 333 -9.13 9.28 -20.66
CA PRO A 333 -8.28 10.44 -20.45
C PRO A 333 -6.82 10.14 -20.84
N ILE A 334 -6.21 11.10 -21.53
CA ILE A 334 -4.77 11.15 -21.83
C ILE A 334 -4.16 12.10 -20.82
N VAL A 335 -3.27 11.60 -19.97
CA VAL A 335 -2.72 12.36 -18.84
C VAL A 335 -1.22 12.52 -19.00
N ARG A 336 -0.74 13.77 -18.99
CA ARG A 336 0.68 14.09 -18.85
C ARG A 336 1.02 14.24 -17.37
N PHE A 337 1.86 13.37 -16.87
CA PHE A 337 2.32 13.37 -15.49
C PHE A 337 3.51 14.31 -15.30
N SER A 338 3.73 14.74 -14.05
CA SER A 338 4.82 15.67 -13.69
C SER A 338 6.22 15.12 -13.95
N ASN A 339 6.37 13.80 -14.08
CA ASN A 339 7.62 13.16 -14.48
C ASN A 339 7.86 13.17 -16.01
N GLY A 340 7.01 13.86 -16.78
CA GLY A 340 7.08 13.97 -18.23
C GLY A 340 6.41 12.82 -19.00
N VAL A 341 5.99 11.75 -18.31
CA VAL A 341 5.32 10.62 -18.96
C VAL A 341 3.89 11.00 -19.33
N THR A 342 3.50 10.74 -20.57
CA THR A 342 2.11 10.87 -21.02
C THR A 342 1.54 9.49 -21.29
N GLU A 343 0.37 9.18 -20.71
CA GLU A 343 -0.25 7.86 -20.77
C GLU A 343 -1.77 7.95 -20.95
N ILE A 344 -2.35 7.03 -21.72
CA ILE A 344 -3.79 6.81 -21.76
C ILE A 344 -4.20 6.01 -20.52
N ILE A 345 -5.04 6.59 -19.68
CA ILE A 345 -5.44 5.96 -18.43
C ILE A 345 -6.72 5.15 -18.62
N GLY A 346 -6.60 3.83 -18.50
CA GLY A 346 -7.69 2.88 -18.57
C GLY A 346 -8.40 2.63 -17.23
N LEU A 347 -9.48 1.86 -17.27
CA LEU A 347 -10.22 1.44 -16.08
C LEU A 347 -9.47 0.35 -15.32
N GLU A 348 -9.35 0.52 -14.01
CA GLU A 348 -8.70 -0.41 -13.09
C GLU A 348 -9.71 -0.98 -12.09
N GLU A 349 -9.45 -2.19 -11.61
CA GLU A 349 -10.23 -2.80 -10.53
C GLU A 349 -9.61 -2.48 -9.16
N PHE A 350 -10.47 -2.05 -8.23
CA PHE A 350 -10.18 -1.78 -6.83
C PHE A 350 -10.94 -2.80 -5.98
N THR A 351 -10.25 -3.60 -5.19
CA THR A 351 -10.88 -4.60 -4.33
C THR A 351 -10.90 -4.12 -2.88
N VAL A 352 -12.00 -4.42 -2.19
CA VAL A 352 -12.13 -4.27 -0.74
C VAL A 352 -12.14 -5.67 -0.15
N SER A 353 -11.10 -6.01 0.60
CA SER A 353 -10.94 -7.33 1.21
C SER A 353 -10.78 -7.26 2.72
N VAL A 354 -11.23 -8.32 3.39
CA VAL A 354 -10.99 -8.57 4.81
C VAL A 354 -10.51 -10.01 4.94
N ALA A 355 -9.37 -10.23 5.61
CA ALA A 355 -8.76 -11.55 5.78
C ALA A 355 -8.73 -12.36 4.47
N ASP A 356 -8.15 -11.76 3.43
CA ASP A 356 -8.00 -12.31 2.07
C ASP A 356 -9.30 -12.62 1.29
N THR A 357 -10.46 -12.34 1.87
CA THR A 357 -11.75 -12.48 1.18
C THR A 357 -12.15 -11.16 0.54
N VAL A 358 -12.35 -11.15 -0.78
CA VAL A 358 -12.88 -9.97 -1.50
C VAL A 358 -14.37 -9.81 -1.21
N LEU A 359 -14.73 -8.74 -0.53
CA LEU A 359 -16.12 -8.44 -0.14
C LEU A 359 -16.84 -7.60 -1.20
N ALA A 360 -16.09 -6.72 -1.87
CA ALA A 360 -16.58 -5.89 -2.95
C ALA A 360 -15.45 -5.50 -3.90
N SER A 361 -15.78 -5.16 -5.15
CA SER A 361 -14.85 -4.53 -6.07
C SER A 361 -15.51 -3.38 -6.83
N ARG A 362 -14.69 -2.40 -7.21
CA ARG A 362 -15.07 -1.24 -8.01
C ARG A 362 -14.15 -1.15 -9.21
N ARG A 363 -14.69 -1.16 -10.42
CA ARG A 363 -13.96 -0.88 -11.64
C ARG A 363 -14.15 0.58 -12.04
N GLN A 364 -13.07 1.35 -12.03
CA GLN A 364 -13.08 2.80 -12.27
C GLN A 364 -11.72 3.28 -12.78
N LEU A 365 -11.66 4.47 -13.39
CA LEU A 365 -10.40 5.14 -13.65
C LEU A 365 -9.59 5.30 -12.34
N PRO A 366 -8.29 5.00 -12.32
CA PRO A 366 -7.43 5.17 -11.15
C PRO A 366 -7.02 6.64 -10.94
N LEU A 367 -7.94 7.58 -11.15
CA LEU A 367 -7.69 9.02 -11.04
C LEU A 367 -8.62 9.64 -9.99
N ALA A 368 -8.13 10.68 -9.33
CA ALA A 368 -8.92 11.62 -8.55
C ALA A 368 -8.56 13.05 -8.94
N LEU A 369 -9.50 14.00 -8.82
CA LEU A 369 -9.20 15.42 -8.98
C LEU A 369 -8.19 15.87 -7.92
N ALA A 370 -7.26 16.73 -8.30
CA ALA A 370 -6.06 17.01 -7.53
C ALA A 370 -5.72 18.50 -7.38
N TRP A 371 -6.71 19.39 -7.49
CA TRP A 371 -6.53 20.75 -6.97
C TRP A 371 -6.50 20.73 -5.45
N ALA A 372 -7.32 19.86 -4.84
CA ALA A 372 -7.39 19.69 -3.40
C ALA A 372 -7.40 18.22 -2.99
N ILE A 373 -6.80 17.92 -1.84
CA ILE A 373 -6.87 16.62 -1.15
C ILE A 373 -7.09 16.83 0.35
N SER A 374 -7.56 15.79 1.05
CA SER A 374 -7.66 15.86 2.50
C SER A 374 -6.34 15.49 3.17
N ILE A 375 -6.11 15.97 4.39
CA ILE A 375 -4.93 15.63 5.20
C ILE A 375 -4.78 14.10 5.30
N HIS A 376 -5.88 13.38 5.53
CA HIS A 376 -5.91 11.92 5.56
C HIS A 376 -5.41 11.28 4.26
N LYS A 377 -5.89 11.75 3.11
CA LYS A 377 -5.47 11.24 1.79
C LYS A 377 -4.07 11.70 1.37
N SER A 378 -3.53 12.72 2.04
CA SER A 378 -2.16 13.18 1.82
C SER A 378 -1.11 12.34 2.54
N GLN A 379 -1.51 11.51 3.51
CA GLN A 379 -0.58 10.72 4.31
C GLN A 379 0.25 9.77 3.43
N GLY A 380 1.57 9.78 3.63
CA GLY A 380 2.52 9.05 2.80
C GLY A 380 2.92 9.76 1.50
N LEU A 381 2.19 10.79 1.07
CA LEU A 381 2.54 11.59 -0.12
C LEU A 381 3.55 12.70 0.22
N SER A 382 4.24 13.20 -0.80
CA SER A 382 5.18 14.32 -0.69
C SER A 382 4.95 15.30 -1.85
N PHE A 383 4.93 16.60 -1.54
CA PHE A 383 4.67 17.67 -2.50
C PHE A 383 5.78 18.71 -2.47
N ASP A 384 6.12 19.24 -3.65
CA ASP A 384 7.05 20.37 -3.77
C ASP A 384 6.41 21.68 -3.31
N ALA A 385 5.13 21.88 -3.62
CA ALA A 385 4.37 23.04 -3.18
C ALA A 385 2.97 22.62 -2.71
N ALA A 386 2.53 23.16 -1.57
CA ALA A 386 1.19 22.96 -1.06
C ALA A 386 0.64 24.19 -0.32
N VAL A 387 -0.67 24.37 -0.44
CA VAL A 387 -1.42 25.38 0.28
C VAL A 387 -2.20 24.70 1.40
N LEU A 388 -1.88 25.02 2.64
CA LEU A 388 -2.53 24.43 3.81
C LEU A 388 -3.48 25.43 4.46
N ASP A 389 -4.61 24.92 4.93
CA ASP A 389 -5.45 25.63 5.91
C ASP A 389 -5.48 24.84 7.22
N LEU A 390 -4.73 25.34 8.20
CA LEU A 390 -4.61 24.72 9.52
C LEU A 390 -5.61 25.29 10.53
N SER A 391 -6.46 26.25 10.15
CA SER A 391 -7.41 26.89 11.07
C SER A 391 -8.48 25.95 11.60
N ARG A 392 -8.84 24.93 10.81
CA ARG A 392 -9.88 23.93 11.11
C ARG A 392 -9.30 22.55 11.48
N VAL A 393 -8.06 22.50 11.99
CA VAL A 393 -7.48 21.26 12.54
C VAL A 393 -8.20 20.89 13.83
N PHE A 394 -8.62 19.63 13.94
CA PHE A 394 -9.47 19.17 15.04
C PHE A 394 -8.95 17.92 15.78
N GLU A 395 -8.00 17.18 15.19
CA GLU A 395 -7.35 16.02 15.82
C GLU A 395 -5.87 16.30 16.09
N PHE A 396 -5.30 15.58 17.08
CA PHE A 396 -3.86 15.55 17.32
C PHE A 396 -3.10 15.04 16.09
N GLY A 397 -1.90 15.55 15.86
CA GLY A 397 -1.03 15.15 14.74
C GLY A 397 -1.48 15.65 13.35
N GLN A 398 -2.72 16.12 13.16
CA GLN A 398 -3.21 16.60 11.84
C GLN A 398 -2.37 17.75 11.28
N ALA A 399 -1.99 18.72 12.12
CA ALA A 399 -1.15 19.84 11.70
C ALA A 399 0.24 19.36 11.26
N TYR A 400 0.87 18.48 12.06
CA TYR A 400 2.15 17.86 11.72
C TYR A 400 2.08 17.05 10.42
N VAL A 401 1.03 16.25 10.23
CA VAL A 401 0.85 15.44 9.02
C VAL A 401 0.74 16.35 7.80
N ALA A 402 -0.07 17.40 7.86
CA ALA A 402 -0.23 18.37 6.78
C ALA A 402 1.08 19.09 6.43
N LEU A 403 1.77 19.64 7.44
CA LEU A 403 3.04 20.36 7.26
C LEU A 403 4.14 19.44 6.70
N SER A 404 4.24 18.21 7.22
CA SER A 404 5.26 17.24 6.81
C SER A 404 5.08 16.69 5.39
N ARG A 405 4.00 17.06 4.67
CA ARG A 405 3.82 16.70 3.25
C ARG A 405 4.66 17.56 2.32
N VAL A 406 5.04 18.76 2.75
CA VAL A 406 5.81 19.70 1.92
C VAL A 406 7.30 19.42 2.09
N ARG A 407 8.06 19.46 1.00
CA ARG A 407 9.52 19.18 1.00
C ARG A 407 10.36 20.35 1.52
N SER A 408 9.91 21.58 1.36
CA SER A 408 10.62 22.78 1.79
C SER A 408 9.67 23.81 2.41
N LEU A 409 10.21 24.67 3.26
CA LEU A 409 9.44 25.79 3.81
C LEU A 409 9.01 26.78 2.73
N GLU A 410 9.77 26.91 1.63
CA GLU A 410 9.43 27.78 0.49
C GLU A 410 8.22 27.29 -0.30
N GLY A 411 8.09 25.97 -0.46
CA GLY A 411 6.92 25.35 -1.07
C GLY A 411 5.65 25.43 -0.22
N LEU A 412 5.77 25.81 1.05
CA LEU A 412 4.65 25.92 1.96
C LEU A 412 3.95 27.28 1.81
N ARG A 413 2.62 27.25 1.70
CA ARG A 413 1.76 28.42 1.84
C ARG A 413 0.66 28.13 2.85
N LEU A 414 0.31 29.14 3.65
CA LEU A 414 -0.75 29.04 4.64
C LEU A 414 -1.90 30.00 4.31
N ARG A 415 -3.13 29.47 4.26
CA ARG A 415 -4.35 30.29 4.09
C ARG A 415 -4.84 30.93 5.38
N ALA A 416 -4.39 30.42 6.51
CA ALA A 416 -4.69 30.95 7.83
C ALA A 416 -3.41 30.99 8.67
N ARG A 417 -3.27 32.02 9.50
CA ARG A 417 -2.16 32.08 10.47
C ARG A 417 -2.28 30.92 11.45
N VAL A 418 -1.16 30.24 11.70
CA VAL A 418 -1.05 29.29 12.81
C VAL A 418 -1.05 30.09 14.09
N ARG A 419 -2.01 29.78 14.96
CA ARG A 419 -2.12 30.40 16.29
C ARG A 419 -1.84 29.33 17.33
N ASP A 420 -1.02 29.69 18.31
CA ASP A 420 -0.76 28.91 19.53
C ASP A 420 -2.03 28.73 20.40
N LYS A 421 -3.09 29.49 20.09
CA LYS A 421 -4.26 29.70 20.96
C LYS A 421 -5.34 28.60 20.93
N ASN A 422 -5.17 27.52 20.17
CA ASN A 422 -6.25 26.53 19.97
C ASN A 422 -6.30 25.42 21.05
N GLY A 423 -6.14 25.78 22.33
CA GLY A 423 -6.47 24.89 23.46
C GLY A 423 -5.82 23.50 23.41
N GLY A 424 -4.58 23.40 22.94
CA GLY A 424 -3.82 22.16 22.91
C GLY A 424 -3.99 21.26 21.68
N ARG A 425 -4.65 21.69 20.59
CA ARG A 425 -4.86 20.82 19.40
C ARG A 425 -3.75 20.85 18.35
N LEU A 426 -2.74 21.71 18.54
CA LEU A 426 -1.44 21.59 17.87
C LEU A 426 -0.52 20.60 18.59
N LEU A 427 -0.98 19.99 19.70
CA LEU A 427 -0.18 19.09 20.52
C LEU A 427 -0.19 17.66 19.95
N ALA A 428 0.73 16.84 20.46
CA ALA A 428 0.69 15.40 20.32
C ALA A 428 -0.25 14.80 21.39
N ASP A 429 -0.79 13.61 21.13
CA ASP A 429 -1.45 12.81 22.16
C ASP A 429 -0.40 12.42 23.22
N ALA A 430 -0.64 12.77 24.49
CA ALA A 430 0.31 12.51 25.57
C ALA A 430 0.67 11.02 25.68
N ARG A 431 -0.29 10.13 25.42
CA ARG A 431 -0.08 8.67 25.45
C ARG A 431 0.92 8.22 24.39
N VAL A 432 0.98 8.94 23.27
CA VAL A 432 1.96 8.71 22.20
C VAL A 432 3.34 9.21 22.64
N VAL A 433 3.40 10.39 23.28
CA VAL A 433 4.66 10.92 23.83
C VAL A 433 5.25 9.91 24.82
N ASP A 434 4.46 9.47 25.81
CA ASP A 434 4.88 8.50 26.82
C ASP A 434 5.33 7.17 26.20
N PHE A 435 4.62 6.69 25.18
CA PHE A 435 5.01 5.48 24.46
C PHE A 435 6.40 5.63 23.82
N TYR A 436 6.66 6.74 23.12
CA TYR A 436 7.95 6.94 22.48
C TYR A 436 9.08 7.20 23.48
N GLU A 437 8.82 7.93 24.57
CA GLU A 437 9.79 8.12 25.66
C GLU A 437 10.12 6.79 26.36
N SER A 438 9.23 5.79 26.33
CA SER A 438 9.51 4.44 26.85
C SER A 438 10.43 3.59 25.96
N ILE A 439 10.62 3.97 24.69
CA ILE A 439 11.47 3.23 23.75
C ILE A 439 12.94 3.65 23.97
N SER A 440 13.78 2.67 24.32
CA SER A 440 15.22 2.89 24.52
C SER A 440 15.87 3.50 23.26
N GLY A 441 16.41 4.71 23.40
CA GLY A 441 17.10 5.42 22.33
C GLY A 441 16.22 6.30 21.43
N TYR A 442 14.97 6.59 21.80
CA TYR A 442 14.14 7.63 21.17
C TYR A 442 14.76 9.03 21.28
#